data_AF-A0A6A6Z9M6-F1
#
_entry.id   AF-A0A6A6Z9M6-F1
#
_cell.length_a   1.000
_cell.length_b   1.000
_cell.length_c   1.000
_cell.angle_alpha   90.00
_cell.angle_beta   90.00
_cell.angle_gamma   90.00
#
_symmetry.space_group_name_H-M   'P 1'
#
loop_
_entity.id
_entity.type
_entity.pdbx_description
1 polymer ?
#
loop_
_entity_poly.entity_id
_entity_poly.type
_entity_poly.pdbx_seq_one_letter_code
_entity_poly.pdbx_strand_id
1 'polypeptide(L)'
;MDTDQARVKTIQRVGEENPCSKALAFKKKDTTRSITVQQNVEEKWKKQLRHPHLFCINLGDKEKGKESWFPPECLRLLPYQPYNRVLPANLTSAMLDAACRKPDENRHAIIEEGLPALGIDPSRNASTASDDSLFKVDPAMLSVPTRILTRPTILYKTGQQANVNESARWSLERQKFFKTAGGEIKMHVILEGDDGRNKVIKHEERYLKTLINSMYQYGLNVVDEYSTTSYGWLGSGGSLNSNLQRELDNAKKNSCNIVCLVLSKKNTDVYSEFKSMADRTTGVHTVCLCEDRLLKFGEVKKDVMEHIANIAMKVNLKFGGTNHSVADISSFLKDTLVLGADVTHPTGGSANGTPSVAAVVGSVDENGGRMLGSMRLQHKPRNEMIDEMESMVKDRIHAWKKENDGKWPQNVLYYRDGVSESQYSEVRKTEIKAIRDAFAKTANLTPRITAVIVAKRHGTRFYPTSEKDLVRSNRNCLPGTLVESGVTSPYYFDFYLQAHNGLQGTARPAHYFVLENGMDFGARDLQDLTFRLCYTYVRATLGVSYAPPAYYADRLCERGRTYLRDYLNAKPQTKGKTPDVIKQEARSLWARAGNSRGDPWHENLDDTMFWM
;
A
#
# COMPACT_ATOMS: atom_id res chain seq x y z
N MET A 1 -6.56 -50.83 -5.28
CA MET A 1 -6.81 -49.44 -5.72
C MET A 1 -7.82 -48.74 -4.80
N ASP A 2 -7.67 -48.89 -3.49
CA ASP A 2 -8.54 -48.24 -2.50
C ASP A 2 -7.65 -47.67 -1.38
N THR A 3 -6.70 -46.83 -1.80
CA THR A 3 -5.86 -46.07 -0.87
C THR A 3 -6.60 -44.82 -0.46
N ASP A 4 -6.35 -44.30 0.74
CA ASP A 4 -6.95 -43.04 1.20
C ASP A 4 -6.69 -41.88 0.23
N GLN A 5 -5.55 -41.90 -0.48
CA GLN A 5 -5.22 -40.96 -1.54
C GLN A 5 -6.18 -41.03 -2.74
N ALA A 6 -6.67 -42.22 -3.12
CA ALA A 6 -7.61 -42.37 -4.23
C ALA A 6 -9.02 -41.81 -3.92
N ARG A 7 -9.32 -41.60 -2.62
CA ARG A 7 -10.59 -41.05 -2.13
C ARG A 7 -10.56 -39.53 -1.97
N VAL A 8 -9.41 -38.89 -2.19
CA VAL A 8 -9.29 -37.43 -2.17
C VAL A 8 -9.86 -36.86 -3.47
N LYS A 9 -10.82 -35.94 -3.36
CA LYS A 9 -11.50 -35.29 -4.48
C LYS A 9 -11.70 -33.81 -4.21
N THR A 10 -11.73 -33.01 -5.28
CA THR A 10 -12.03 -31.57 -5.22
C THR A 10 -13.53 -31.34 -5.32
N ILE A 11 -14.06 -30.46 -4.47
CA ILE A 11 -15.46 -30.05 -4.53
C ILE A 11 -15.70 -29.23 -5.82
N GLN A 12 -16.61 -29.70 -6.68
CA GLN A 12 -16.97 -28.98 -7.90
C GLN A 12 -18.12 -28.00 -7.66
N ARG A 13 -19.16 -28.43 -6.94
CA ARG A 13 -20.32 -27.60 -6.58
C ARG A 13 -21.10 -28.17 -5.40
N VAL A 14 -21.86 -27.30 -4.73
CA VAL A 14 -22.96 -27.69 -3.85
C VAL A 14 -24.19 -27.91 -4.71
N GLY A 15 -24.91 -29.01 -4.48
CA GLY A 15 -26.15 -29.31 -5.18
C GLY A 15 -27.33 -28.51 -4.65
N GLU A 16 -28.47 -28.65 -5.31
CA GLU A 16 -29.76 -28.06 -4.90
C GLU A 16 -30.68 -29.12 -4.26
N GLU A 17 -30.25 -30.38 -4.28
CA GLU A 17 -31.04 -31.55 -3.93
C GLU A 17 -30.43 -32.28 -2.73
N ASN A 18 -31.28 -32.86 -1.91
CA ASN A 18 -30.89 -33.63 -0.73
C ASN A 18 -30.66 -35.12 -1.05
N PRO A 19 -29.99 -35.90 -0.16
CA PRO A 19 -29.73 -37.32 -0.37
C PRO A 19 -30.95 -38.22 -0.61
N CYS A 20 -32.14 -37.79 -0.18
CA CYS A 20 -33.42 -38.50 -0.36
C CYS A 20 -34.02 -38.29 -1.76
N SER A 21 -33.61 -37.23 -2.45
CA SER A 21 -34.23 -36.79 -3.71
C SER A 21 -34.04 -37.83 -4.81
N LYS A 22 -35.13 -38.14 -5.51
CA LYS A 22 -35.10 -39.01 -6.70
C LYS A 22 -34.33 -38.37 -7.86
N ALA A 23 -34.15 -37.04 -7.85
CA ALA A 23 -33.35 -36.33 -8.85
C ALA A 23 -31.85 -36.69 -8.80
N LEU A 24 -31.36 -37.14 -7.63
CA LEU A 24 -29.99 -37.62 -7.44
C LEU A 24 -29.87 -39.15 -7.48
N ALA A 25 -30.93 -39.87 -7.85
CA ALA A 25 -30.89 -41.31 -7.93
C ALA A 25 -30.02 -41.79 -9.09
N PHE A 26 -29.29 -42.88 -8.87
CA PHE A 26 -28.39 -43.45 -9.86
C PHE A 26 -28.52 -44.97 -9.91
N LYS A 27 -28.11 -45.57 -11.04
CA LYS A 27 -28.07 -47.02 -11.19
C LYS A 27 -26.87 -47.57 -10.43
N LYS A 28 -27.13 -48.47 -9.48
CA LYS A 28 -26.08 -49.16 -8.72
C LYS A 28 -25.31 -50.09 -9.68
N LYS A 29 -23.97 -50.06 -9.63
CA LYS A 29 -23.11 -50.95 -10.45
C LYS A 29 -23.60 -52.40 -10.31
N ASP A 30 -23.66 -53.09 -11.44
CA ASP A 30 -24.06 -54.50 -11.56
C ASP A 30 -25.54 -54.81 -11.23
N THR A 31 -26.42 -53.81 -11.20
CA THR A 31 -27.88 -54.00 -11.10
C THR A 31 -28.68 -53.00 -11.94
N THR A 32 -29.91 -53.33 -12.31
CA THR A 32 -30.87 -52.40 -12.95
C THR A 32 -31.61 -51.50 -11.94
N ARG A 33 -31.32 -51.64 -10.64
CA ARG A 33 -32.00 -50.91 -9.56
C ARG A 33 -31.49 -49.47 -9.46
N SER A 34 -32.40 -48.51 -9.58
CA SER A 34 -32.14 -47.09 -9.28
C SER A 34 -32.27 -46.87 -7.77
N ILE A 35 -31.26 -46.26 -7.16
CA ILE A 35 -31.21 -45.98 -5.72
C ILE A 35 -30.85 -44.53 -5.46
N THR A 36 -31.39 -43.95 -4.39
CA THR A 36 -31.01 -42.60 -3.96
C THR A 36 -29.64 -42.60 -3.29
N VAL A 37 -29.04 -41.42 -3.13
CA VAL A 37 -27.76 -41.26 -2.44
C VAL A 37 -27.85 -41.76 -1.00
N GLN A 38 -28.94 -41.47 -0.29
CA GLN A 38 -29.19 -41.98 1.06
C GLN A 38 -29.25 -43.51 1.09
N GLN A 39 -30.08 -44.12 0.24
CA GLN A 39 -30.24 -45.57 0.20
C GLN A 39 -28.91 -46.26 -0.11
N ASN A 40 -28.11 -45.69 -1.02
CA ASN A 40 -26.77 -46.21 -1.28
C ASN A 40 -25.86 -46.13 -0.05
N VAL A 41 -25.92 -45.03 0.70
CA VAL A 41 -25.10 -44.87 1.92
C VAL A 41 -25.51 -45.86 3.01
N GLU A 42 -26.81 -46.00 3.24
CA GLU A 42 -27.38 -46.91 4.22
C GLU A 42 -27.12 -48.37 3.86
N GLU A 43 -27.28 -48.76 2.59
CA GLU A 43 -27.02 -50.13 2.13
C GLU A 43 -25.52 -50.46 2.11
N LYS A 44 -24.67 -49.56 1.60
CA LYS A 44 -23.24 -49.84 1.37
C LYS A 44 -22.39 -49.66 2.62
N TRP A 45 -22.66 -48.62 3.41
CA TRP A 45 -21.88 -48.27 4.60
C TRP A 45 -22.60 -48.58 5.91
N LYS A 46 -23.81 -49.17 5.86
CA LYS A 46 -24.62 -49.53 7.05
C LYS A 46 -24.77 -48.39 8.05
N LYS A 47 -24.86 -47.16 7.55
CA LYS A 47 -24.90 -45.92 8.35
C LYS A 47 -26.13 -45.12 7.97
N GLN A 48 -26.98 -44.83 8.95
CA GLN A 48 -28.10 -43.91 8.78
C GLN A 48 -27.60 -42.47 8.78
N LEU A 49 -28.09 -41.69 7.81
CA LEU A 49 -27.78 -40.26 7.71
C LEU A 49 -28.45 -39.48 8.86
N ARG A 50 -27.69 -38.66 9.57
CA ARG A 50 -28.21 -37.82 10.66
C ARG A 50 -28.82 -36.53 10.12
N HIS A 51 -28.33 -36.05 8.98
CA HIS A 51 -28.74 -34.78 8.39
C HIS A 51 -29.20 -34.96 6.93
N PRO A 52 -30.25 -35.78 6.67
CA PRO A 52 -30.72 -36.07 5.32
C PRO A 52 -31.36 -34.86 4.61
N HIS A 53 -31.61 -33.76 5.33
CA HIS A 53 -32.15 -32.51 4.78
C HIS A 53 -31.09 -31.62 4.12
N LEU A 54 -29.80 -31.85 4.35
CA LEU A 54 -28.72 -31.05 3.77
C LEU A 54 -28.51 -31.38 2.28
N PHE A 55 -28.07 -30.40 1.50
CA PHE A 55 -27.77 -30.60 0.09
C PHE A 55 -26.52 -31.48 -0.12
N CYS A 56 -26.56 -32.31 -1.16
CA CYS A 56 -25.41 -33.12 -1.56
C CYS A 56 -24.30 -32.27 -2.17
N ILE A 57 -23.06 -32.77 -2.08
CA ILE A 57 -21.86 -32.16 -2.65
C ILE A 57 -21.41 -32.98 -3.86
N ASN A 58 -21.15 -32.32 -5.00
CA ASN A 58 -20.58 -32.98 -6.17
C ASN A 58 -19.06 -33.02 -6.09
N LEU A 59 -18.49 -34.23 -6.09
CA LEU A 59 -17.06 -34.52 -6.14
C LEU A 59 -16.62 -35.16 -7.46
N GLY A 60 -17.55 -35.37 -8.40
CA GLY A 60 -17.32 -35.90 -9.75
C GLY A 60 -16.98 -34.79 -10.76
N ASP A 61 -17.40 -34.96 -12.01
CA ASP A 61 -17.23 -33.93 -13.05
C ASP A 61 -18.33 -32.84 -12.94
N LYS A 62 -18.09 -31.68 -13.56
CA LYS A 62 -19.10 -30.64 -13.77
C LYS A 62 -20.06 -30.97 -14.91
N GLU A 63 -19.67 -31.87 -15.82
CA GLU A 63 -20.54 -32.32 -16.92
C GLU A 63 -21.76 -33.10 -16.42
N LYS A 64 -22.94 -32.72 -16.92
CA LYS A 64 -24.21 -33.35 -16.56
C LYS A 64 -24.17 -34.85 -16.91
N GLY A 65 -24.40 -35.71 -15.91
CA GLY A 65 -24.35 -37.17 -16.07
C GLY A 65 -23.04 -37.85 -15.66
N LYS A 66 -21.96 -37.07 -15.42
CA LYS A 66 -20.69 -37.56 -14.84
C LYS A 66 -20.47 -37.06 -13.40
N GLU A 67 -21.53 -36.54 -12.79
CA GLU A 67 -21.52 -36.02 -11.43
C GLU A 67 -21.46 -37.17 -10.42
N SER A 68 -20.86 -36.93 -9.25
CA SER A 68 -20.81 -37.89 -8.15
C SER A 68 -21.19 -37.19 -6.85
N TRP A 69 -22.37 -37.53 -6.35
CA TRP A 69 -23.01 -36.83 -5.24
C TRP A 69 -22.78 -37.54 -3.91
N PHE A 70 -22.38 -36.77 -2.90
CA PHE A 70 -22.10 -37.27 -1.56
C PHE A 70 -22.80 -36.40 -0.51
N PRO A 71 -23.37 -36.99 0.56
CA PRO A 71 -23.85 -36.21 1.69
C PRO A 71 -22.68 -35.53 2.40
N PRO A 72 -22.84 -34.26 2.84
CA PRO A 72 -21.74 -33.52 3.49
C PRO A 72 -21.27 -34.18 4.79
N GLU A 73 -22.15 -34.89 5.51
CA GLU A 73 -21.78 -35.62 6.74
C GLU A 73 -20.89 -36.86 6.51
N CYS A 74 -20.73 -37.28 5.26
CA CYS A 74 -19.82 -38.35 4.85
C CYS A 74 -18.45 -37.81 4.39
N LEU A 75 -18.27 -36.49 4.37
CA LEU A 75 -17.07 -35.84 3.87
C LEU A 75 -16.27 -35.20 5.02
N ARG A 76 -14.95 -35.20 4.87
CA ARG A 76 -14.04 -34.49 5.75
C ARG A 76 -13.15 -33.59 4.90
N LEU A 77 -13.05 -32.31 5.27
CA LEU A 77 -12.08 -31.41 4.69
C LEU A 77 -10.68 -31.87 5.12
N LEU A 78 -9.78 -32.04 4.16
CA LEU A 78 -8.38 -32.34 4.48
C LEU A 78 -7.76 -31.15 5.23
N PRO A 79 -6.96 -31.41 6.28
CA PRO A 79 -6.26 -30.35 6.99
C PRO A 79 -5.19 -29.70 6.08
N TYR A 80 -4.66 -28.55 6.51
CA TYR A 80 -3.54 -27.85 5.87
C TYR A 80 -3.78 -27.37 4.43
N GLN A 81 -5.03 -27.18 4.02
CA GLN A 81 -5.35 -26.54 2.74
C GLN A 81 -5.20 -25.01 2.85
N PRO A 82 -4.44 -24.36 1.94
CA PRO A 82 -4.24 -22.92 1.99
C PRO A 82 -5.54 -22.17 1.68
N TYR A 83 -5.83 -21.12 2.47
CA TYR A 83 -6.95 -20.22 2.21
C TYR A 83 -6.52 -19.13 1.21
N ASN A 84 -6.96 -19.28 -0.04
CA ASN A 84 -6.51 -18.42 -1.16
C ASN A 84 -7.47 -17.25 -1.46
N ARG A 85 -8.42 -16.94 -0.57
CA ARG A 85 -9.35 -15.81 -0.74
C ARG A 85 -8.97 -14.65 0.17
N VAL A 86 -9.55 -13.48 -0.09
CA VAL A 86 -9.41 -12.33 0.80
C VAL A 86 -10.04 -12.68 2.14
N LEU A 87 -9.28 -12.52 3.22
CA LEU A 87 -9.79 -12.76 4.56
C LEU A 87 -10.92 -11.76 4.87
N PRO A 88 -12.04 -12.22 5.45
CA PRO A 88 -13.06 -11.34 6.00
C PRO A 88 -12.46 -10.31 6.97
N ALA A 89 -12.99 -9.08 6.96
CA ALA A 89 -12.46 -7.98 7.76
C ALA A 89 -12.43 -8.28 9.27
N ASN A 90 -13.43 -9.02 9.76
CA ASN A 90 -13.52 -9.47 11.16
C ASN A 90 -12.44 -10.50 11.55
N LEU A 91 -11.87 -11.23 10.59
CA LEU A 91 -10.79 -12.20 10.83
C LEU A 91 -9.40 -11.60 10.60
N THR A 92 -9.31 -10.45 9.93
CA THR A 92 -8.02 -9.82 9.59
C THR A 92 -7.24 -9.40 10.84
N SER A 93 -7.92 -8.85 11.86
CA SER A 93 -7.25 -8.49 13.12
C SER A 93 -6.64 -9.73 13.80
N ALA A 94 -7.43 -10.80 13.95
CA ALA A 94 -6.97 -12.03 14.58
C ALA A 94 -5.78 -12.66 13.83
N MET A 95 -5.78 -12.62 12.49
CA MET A 95 -4.64 -13.08 11.69
C MET A 95 -3.40 -12.21 11.91
N LEU A 96 -3.55 -10.89 11.96
CA LEU A 96 -2.43 -9.98 12.23
C LEU A 96 -1.86 -10.21 13.63
N ASP A 97 -2.72 -10.37 14.64
CA ASP A 97 -2.32 -10.64 16.02
C ASP A 97 -1.56 -11.98 16.12
N ALA A 98 -2.05 -13.03 15.45
CA ALA A 98 -1.41 -14.35 15.43
C ALA A 98 -0.06 -14.37 14.67
N ALA A 99 0.07 -13.57 13.61
CA ALA A 99 1.29 -13.49 12.81
C ALA A 99 2.33 -12.50 13.38
N CYS A 100 1.93 -11.62 14.31
CA CYS A 100 2.79 -10.60 14.90
C CYS A 100 3.70 -11.20 15.97
N ARG A 101 4.95 -11.50 15.61
CA ARG A 101 5.98 -11.99 16.54
C ARG A 101 7.11 -11.00 16.70
N LYS A 102 7.50 -10.73 17.95
CA LYS A 102 8.68 -9.92 18.26
C LYS A 102 9.95 -10.60 17.75
N PRO A 103 11.06 -9.86 17.58
CA PRO A 103 12.30 -10.41 17.04
C PRO A 103 12.83 -11.65 17.76
N ASP A 104 12.81 -11.67 19.08
CA ASP A 104 13.21 -12.80 19.93
C ASP A 104 12.31 -14.03 19.73
N GLU A 105 10.99 -13.83 19.75
CA GLU A 105 10.00 -14.89 19.51
C GLU A 105 10.12 -15.47 18.09
N ASN A 106 10.30 -14.59 17.10
CA ASN A 106 10.43 -14.98 15.70
C ASN A 106 11.75 -15.73 15.46
N ARG A 107 12.85 -15.25 16.06
CA ARG A 107 14.14 -15.96 16.04
C ARG A 107 14.03 -17.35 16.68
N HIS A 108 13.40 -17.43 17.84
CA HIS A 108 13.19 -18.71 18.54
C HIS A 108 12.36 -19.69 17.70
N ALA A 109 11.25 -19.24 17.11
CA ALA A 109 10.44 -20.08 16.23
C ALA A 109 11.21 -20.59 15.00
N ILE A 110 12.09 -19.76 14.42
CA ILE A 110 12.94 -20.22 13.29
C ILE A 110 13.89 -21.33 13.74
N ILE A 111 14.55 -21.17 14.89
CA ILE A 111 15.59 -22.09 15.37
C ILE A 111 14.98 -23.39 15.92
N GLU A 112 13.96 -23.28 16.77
CA GLU A 112 13.42 -24.42 17.52
C GLU A 112 12.29 -25.16 16.80
N GLU A 113 11.55 -24.49 15.91
CA GLU A 113 10.45 -25.12 15.15
C GLU A 113 10.82 -25.25 13.65
N GLY A 114 11.34 -24.17 13.06
CA GLY A 114 11.62 -24.09 11.63
C GLY A 114 12.72 -25.02 11.17
N LEU A 115 13.88 -25.00 11.84
CA LEU A 115 15.01 -25.88 11.49
C LEU A 115 14.65 -27.37 11.67
N PRO A 116 14.08 -27.82 12.81
CA PRO A 116 13.66 -29.22 12.96
C PRO A 116 12.60 -29.66 11.95
N ALA A 117 11.66 -28.78 11.57
CA ALA A 117 10.67 -29.08 10.53
C ALA A 117 11.31 -29.31 9.14
N LEU A 118 12.53 -28.80 8.92
CA LEU A 118 13.34 -29.05 7.73
C LEU A 118 14.33 -30.21 7.91
N GLY A 119 14.30 -30.92 9.05
CA GLY A 119 15.22 -32.00 9.39
C GLY A 119 16.60 -31.52 9.85
N ILE A 120 16.75 -30.24 10.21
CA ILE A 120 18.01 -29.65 10.68
C ILE A 120 17.96 -29.62 12.21
N ASP A 121 18.80 -30.42 12.86
CA ASP A 121 18.92 -30.44 14.31
C ASP A 121 19.77 -29.25 14.79
N PRO A 122 19.20 -28.30 15.57
CA PRO A 122 19.93 -27.12 16.04
C PRO A 122 20.96 -27.43 17.12
N SER A 123 20.91 -28.61 17.75
CA SER A 123 21.86 -29.03 18.80
C SER A 123 23.19 -29.57 18.25
N ARG A 124 23.28 -29.80 16.94
CA ARG A 124 24.48 -30.33 16.27
C ARG A 124 25.24 -29.22 15.55
N ASN A 125 26.57 -29.25 15.64
CA ASN A 125 27.44 -28.26 14.99
C ASN A 125 27.38 -28.27 13.45
N ALA A 126 26.86 -29.34 12.85
CA ALA A 126 26.58 -29.43 11.42
C ALA A 126 25.54 -30.53 11.18
N SER A 127 24.34 -30.14 10.78
CA SER A 127 23.26 -31.07 10.44
C SER A 127 23.16 -31.21 8.94
N THR A 128 23.10 -32.45 8.45
CA THR A 128 22.76 -32.74 7.07
C THR A 128 21.24 -32.97 6.98
N ALA A 129 20.60 -32.50 5.90
CA ALA A 129 19.18 -32.79 5.68
C ALA A 129 18.93 -34.29 5.39
N SER A 130 19.98 -35.01 4.97
CA SER A 130 20.06 -36.47 4.83
C SER A 130 21.51 -36.94 4.99
N ASP A 131 21.73 -38.20 5.37
CA ASP A 131 23.09 -38.77 5.54
C ASP A 131 23.94 -38.72 4.25
N ASP A 132 23.30 -38.62 3.08
CA ASP A 132 23.94 -38.54 1.75
C ASP A 132 24.18 -37.10 1.25
N SER A 133 23.87 -36.06 2.04
CA SER A 133 24.02 -34.67 1.60
C SER A 133 25.50 -34.24 1.55
N LEU A 134 25.95 -33.76 0.38
CA LEU A 134 27.25 -33.11 0.20
C LEU A 134 27.36 -31.76 0.93
N PHE A 135 26.23 -31.20 1.37
CA PHE A 135 26.16 -29.91 2.04
C PHE A 135 25.84 -30.10 3.52
N LYS A 136 26.59 -29.41 4.36
CA LYS A 136 26.34 -29.26 5.79
C LYS A 136 25.75 -27.89 6.05
N VAL A 137 24.69 -27.82 6.85
CA VAL A 137 24.09 -26.56 7.26
C VAL A 137 24.46 -26.30 8.72
N ASP A 138 25.03 -25.12 8.96
CA ASP A 138 25.21 -24.60 10.31
C ASP A 138 23.85 -24.08 10.82
N PRO A 139 23.30 -24.64 11.92
CA PRO A 139 22.03 -24.17 12.46
C PRO A 139 22.12 -22.80 13.13
N ALA A 140 23.33 -22.30 13.42
CA ALA A 140 23.50 -20.99 14.01
C ALA A 140 23.14 -19.87 13.02
N MET A 141 22.38 -18.88 13.51
CA MET A 141 22.14 -17.67 12.72
C MET A 141 23.46 -16.93 12.48
N LEU A 142 23.67 -16.52 11.23
CA LEU A 142 24.85 -15.76 10.84
C LEU A 142 24.92 -14.42 11.60
N SER A 143 26.06 -14.18 12.27
CA SER A 143 26.38 -12.89 12.87
C SER A 143 27.02 -11.99 11.83
N VAL A 144 26.45 -10.80 11.62
CA VAL A 144 26.91 -9.84 10.61
C VAL A 144 27.33 -8.52 11.27
N PRO A 145 28.39 -7.86 10.77
CA PRO A 145 28.74 -6.52 11.24
C PRO A 145 27.68 -5.52 10.79
N THR A 146 27.40 -4.54 11.65
CA THR A 146 26.42 -3.48 11.37
C THR A 146 27.00 -2.12 11.72
N ARG A 147 26.44 -1.08 11.10
CA ARG A 147 26.69 0.32 11.45
C ARG A 147 25.36 0.99 11.79
N ILE A 148 25.35 1.79 12.85
CA ILE A 148 24.18 2.61 13.19
C ILE A 148 24.41 4.01 12.62
N LEU A 149 23.56 4.41 11.67
CA LEU A 149 23.61 5.75 11.07
C LEU A 149 23.16 6.83 12.05
N THR A 150 23.79 8.01 11.95
CA THR A 150 23.47 9.15 12.79
C THR A 150 22.10 9.70 12.42
N ARG A 151 21.22 9.85 13.42
CA ARG A 151 19.86 10.35 13.21
C ARG A 151 19.91 11.79 12.68
N PRO A 152 19.12 12.12 11.64
CA PRO A 152 19.11 13.46 11.10
C PRO A 152 18.40 14.46 12.02
N THR A 153 18.73 15.74 11.84
CA THR A 153 17.98 16.87 12.39
C THR A 153 16.87 17.29 11.42
N ILE A 154 15.66 17.48 11.94
CA ILE A 154 14.50 17.91 11.14
C ILE A 154 14.41 19.42 11.17
N LEU A 155 14.23 20.05 10.00
CA LEU A 155 14.16 21.48 9.81
C LEU A 155 12.71 21.93 9.56
N TYR A 156 12.30 22.97 10.27
CA TYR A 156 11.00 23.65 10.13
C TYR A 156 11.21 25.10 9.70
N LYS A 157 10.16 25.93 9.78
CA LYS A 157 10.24 27.35 9.39
C LYS A 157 11.39 28.06 10.11
N THR A 158 12.16 28.87 9.37
CA THR A 158 13.33 29.68 9.77
C THR A 158 13.80 29.52 11.23
N GLY A 159 14.86 28.73 11.41
CA GLY A 159 15.55 28.55 12.69
C GLY A 159 14.93 27.51 13.63
N GLN A 160 13.74 26.99 13.31
CA GLN A 160 13.12 25.93 14.10
C GLN A 160 13.64 24.54 13.68
N GLN A 161 13.97 23.71 14.68
CA GLN A 161 14.47 22.37 14.49
C GLN A 161 13.78 21.39 15.44
N ALA A 162 13.71 20.13 15.03
CA ALA A 162 13.26 19.04 15.88
C ALA A 162 14.25 17.87 15.84
N ASN A 163 14.53 17.30 17.01
CA ASN A 163 15.42 16.16 17.16
C ASN A 163 14.64 14.84 17.07
N VAL A 164 15.23 13.89 16.36
CA VAL A 164 14.68 12.53 16.20
C VAL A 164 15.07 11.67 17.41
N ASN A 165 14.08 11.08 18.07
CA ASN A 165 14.30 10.17 19.20
C ASN A 165 14.75 8.76 18.77
N GLU A 166 15.00 7.87 19.74
CA GLU A 166 15.46 6.49 19.49
C GLU A 166 14.47 5.63 18.70
N SER A 167 13.18 5.98 18.75
CA SER A 167 12.12 5.32 18.02
C SER A 167 11.89 5.94 16.63
N ALA A 168 12.85 6.72 16.12
CA ALA A 168 12.76 7.45 14.85
C ALA A 168 11.52 8.38 14.76
N ARG A 169 11.11 9.01 15.85
CA ARG A 169 9.97 9.95 15.90
C ARG A 169 10.39 11.32 16.41
N TRP A 170 9.64 12.35 16.05
CA TRP A 170 9.77 13.70 16.59
C TRP A 170 8.39 14.35 16.79
N SER A 171 8.37 15.52 17.44
CA SER A 171 7.15 16.26 17.76
C SER A 171 6.97 17.47 16.83
N LEU A 172 5.70 17.79 16.51
CA LEU A 172 5.29 19.04 15.86
C LEU A 172 5.01 20.18 16.85
N GLU A 173 5.13 19.92 18.15
CA GLU A 173 4.81 20.91 19.16
C GLU A 173 5.67 22.17 18.99
N ARG A 174 5.01 23.33 18.92
CA ARG A 174 5.62 24.67 18.70
C ARG A 174 6.38 24.83 17.37
N GLN A 175 6.18 23.92 16.41
CA GLN A 175 6.76 24.01 15.08
C GLN A 175 5.78 24.68 14.10
N LYS A 176 6.31 25.42 13.12
CA LYS A 176 5.56 25.89 11.94
C LYS A 176 6.08 25.17 10.69
N PHE A 177 5.18 24.85 9.76
CA PHE A 177 5.58 24.13 8.55
C PHE A 177 6.63 24.90 7.76
N PHE A 178 7.58 24.16 7.20
CA PHE A 178 8.75 24.68 6.48
C PHE A 178 8.37 25.66 5.36
N LYS A 179 7.37 25.29 4.55
CA LYS A 179 6.74 26.13 3.53
C LYS A 179 5.23 25.92 3.57
N THR A 180 4.46 27.01 3.59
CA THR A 180 3.00 26.95 3.47
C THR A 180 2.56 27.67 2.19
N ALA A 181 1.41 27.25 1.65
CA ALA A 181 0.78 27.98 0.57
C ALA A 181 0.29 29.34 1.10
N GLY A 182 0.61 30.43 0.41
CA GLY A 182 0.20 31.78 0.84
C GLY A 182 -1.29 32.09 0.60
N GLY A 183 -2.00 31.22 -0.12
CA GLY A 183 -3.40 31.40 -0.47
C GLY A 183 -4.36 31.10 0.68
N GLU A 184 -5.55 31.70 0.59
CA GLU A 184 -6.67 31.45 1.49
C GLU A 184 -7.33 30.08 1.21
N ILE A 185 -7.47 29.25 2.26
CA ILE A 185 -8.08 27.92 2.18
C ILE A 185 -9.54 27.99 2.67
N LYS A 186 -10.48 27.80 1.74
CA LYS A 186 -11.93 27.72 1.96
C LYS A 186 -12.38 26.26 1.96
N MET A 187 -12.98 25.82 3.08
CA MET A 187 -13.39 24.43 3.29
C MET A 187 -14.91 24.25 3.15
N HIS A 188 -15.31 23.21 2.41
CA HIS A 188 -16.69 22.67 2.42
C HIS A 188 -16.72 21.38 3.24
N VAL A 189 -17.69 21.21 4.13
CA VAL A 189 -17.80 20.01 4.98
C VAL A 189 -19.01 19.19 4.56
N ILE A 190 -18.80 17.90 4.31
CA ILE A 190 -19.84 16.93 3.99
C ILE A 190 -19.94 15.94 5.15
N LEU A 191 -21.13 15.79 5.72
CA LEU A 191 -21.42 14.90 6.84
C LEU A 191 -22.22 13.67 6.36
N GLU A 192 -21.91 12.50 6.94
CA GLU A 192 -22.71 11.29 6.74
C GLU A 192 -24.00 11.34 7.58
N GLY A 193 -25.17 11.23 6.93
CA GLY A 193 -26.48 11.23 7.60
C GLY A 193 -27.48 12.23 7.00
N ASP A 194 -28.60 12.42 7.71
CA ASP A 194 -29.70 13.32 7.33
C ASP A 194 -29.78 14.52 8.30
N ASP A 195 -30.22 15.67 7.78
CA ASP A 195 -30.39 16.91 8.57
C ASP A 195 -31.35 16.67 9.76
N GLY A 196 -30.91 17.06 10.96
CA GLY A 196 -31.72 17.06 12.19
C GLY A 196 -31.81 15.74 13.00
N ARG A 197 -31.18 14.63 12.61
CA ARG A 197 -31.26 13.35 13.38
C ARG A 197 -30.01 12.94 14.17
N ASN A 198 -28.89 13.64 14.01
CA ASN A 198 -27.65 13.26 14.68
C ASN A 198 -27.32 14.16 15.88
N LYS A 199 -27.26 13.58 17.09
CA LYS A 199 -26.67 14.18 18.31
C LYS A 199 -25.16 14.51 18.16
N VAL A 200 -24.58 14.21 17.00
CA VAL A 200 -23.16 14.26 16.63
C VAL A 200 -22.68 15.68 16.29
N ILE A 201 -23.58 16.56 15.84
CA ILE A 201 -23.27 17.90 15.30
C ILE A 201 -22.42 18.75 16.27
N LYS A 202 -22.76 18.80 17.56
CA LYS A 202 -22.03 19.66 18.55
C LYS A 202 -20.57 19.25 18.77
N HIS A 203 -20.28 17.96 18.65
CA HIS A 203 -18.94 17.44 18.87
C HIS A 203 -18.04 17.63 17.65
N GLU A 204 -18.63 17.60 16.44
CA GLU A 204 -17.96 17.92 15.19
C GLU A 204 -17.56 19.40 15.12
N GLU A 205 -18.41 20.32 15.59
CA GLU A 205 -18.06 21.75 15.57
C GLU A 205 -16.80 22.04 16.39
N ARG A 206 -16.70 21.46 17.59
CA ARG A 206 -15.52 21.63 18.46
C ARG A 206 -14.28 21.03 17.81
N TYR A 207 -14.41 19.87 17.18
CA TYR A 207 -13.30 19.25 16.48
C TYR A 207 -12.84 20.09 15.29
N LEU A 208 -13.75 20.54 14.44
CA LEU A 208 -13.45 21.38 13.27
C LEU A 208 -12.82 22.72 13.68
N LYS A 209 -13.33 23.38 14.72
CA LYS A 209 -12.71 24.58 15.29
C LYS A 209 -11.29 24.31 15.78
N THR A 210 -11.08 23.18 16.49
CA THR A 210 -9.74 22.79 16.96
C THR A 210 -8.80 22.49 15.79
N LEU A 211 -9.30 21.86 14.73
CA LEU A 211 -8.57 21.57 13.50
C LEU A 211 -8.14 22.85 12.79
N ILE A 212 -9.06 23.80 12.56
CA ILE A 212 -8.79 25.10 11.94
C ILE A 212 -7.77 25.88 12.77
N ASN A 213 -7.97 25.99 14.08
CA ASN A 213 -7.02 26.63 14.99
C ASN A 213 -5.63 26.01 14.93
N SER A 214 -5.54 24.68 14.84
CA SER A 214 -4.26 23.98 14.71
C SER A 214 -3.60 24.25 13.36
N MET A 215 -4.38 24.30 12.27
CA MET A 215 -3.87 24.67 10.94
C MET A 215 -3.24 26.07 10.96
N TYR A 216 -3.89 27.03 11.62
CA TYR A 216 -3.32 28.38 11.84
C TYR A 216 -2.02 28.36 12.64
N GLN A 217 -1.95 27.57 13.72
CA GLN A 217 -0.73 27.43 14.52
C GLN A 217 0.45 26.92 13.69
N TYR A 218 0.21 26.02 12.73
CA TYR A 218 1.21 25.52 11.80
C TYR A 218 1.54 26.47 10.64
N GLY A 219 0.80 27.57 10.49
CA GLY A 219 1.04 28.62 9.50
C GLY A 219 0.20 28.53 8.22
N LEU A 220 -0.88 27.75 8.22
CA LEU A 220 -1.88 27.72 7.14
C LEU A 220 -2.90 28.84 7.33
N ASN A 221 -3.39 29.43 6.24
CA ASN A 221 -4.43 30.46 6.26
C ASN A 221 -5.78 29.86 5.85
N VAL A 222 -6.62 29.49 6.83
CA VAL A 222 -7.90 28.79 6.59
C VAL A 222 -9.07 29.67 7.02
N VAL A 223 -9.95 30.06 6.10
CA VAL A 223 -11.03 31.04 6.38
C VAL A 223 -11.81 30.69 7.64
N ASP A 224 -11.75 31.59 8.63
CA ASP A 224 -12.17 31.37 10.02
C ASP A 224 -13.66 31.67 10.29
N GLU A 225 -14.43 31.98 9.26
CA GLU A 225 -15.86 32.17 9.44
C GLU A 225 -16.56 30.81 9.40
N TYR A 226 -16.79 30.22 10.56
CA TYR A 226 -17.70 29.07 10.74
C TYR A 226 -19.09 29.34 10.09
N SER A 227 -19.51 30.61 10.01
CA SER A 227 -20.69 31.08 9.28
C SER A 227 -20.61 30.92 7.76
N THR A 228 -19.41 30.80 7.19
CA THR A 228 -19.16 30.63 5.75
C THR A 228 -18.73 29.21 5.36
N THR A 229 -18.41 28.36 6.35
CA THR A 229 -18.19 26.93 6.09
C THR A 229 -19.51 26.36 5.59
N SER A 230 -19.53 25.97 4.32
CA SER A 230 -20.72 25.38 3.73
C SER A 230 -20.82 23.91 4.18
N TYR A 231 -22.02 23.52 4.58
CA TYR A 231 -22.33 22.17 5.06
C TYR A 231 -23.24 21.45 4.07
N GLY A 232 -22.95 20.17 3.86
CA GLY A 232 -23.76 19.27 3.05
C GLY A 232 -24.01 17.94 3.73
N TRP A 233 -25.12 17.30 3.38
CA TRP A 233 -25.52 16.00 3.94
C TRP A 233 -25.57 14.94 2.84
N LEU A 234 -24.93 13.81 3.10
CA LEU A 234 -24.95 12.67 2.17
C LEU A 234 -26.31 11.98 2.08
N GLY A 235 -27.12 12.08 3.13
CA GLY A 235 -28.37 11.33 3.28
C GLY A 235 -28.16 9.82 3.45
N SER A 236 -29.26 9.12 3.74
CA SER A 236 -29.28 7.66 3.87
C SER A 236 -29.88 6.98 2.62
N GLY A 237 -29.19 6.02 1.99
CA GLY A 237 -29.78 5.13 0.95
C GLY A 237 -29.18 5.20 -0.47
N GLY A 238 -29.97 4.83 -1.49
CA GLY A 238 -29.54 4.60 -2.88
C GLY A 238 -29.13 5.83 -3.70
N SER A 239 -29.29 7.05 -3.16
CA SER A 239 -29.00 8.33 -3.84
C SER A 239 -27.64 8.94 -3.43
N LEU A 240 -26.75 8.14 -2.84
CA LEU A 240 -25.47 8.63 -2.31
C LEU A 240 -24.61 9.35 -3.36
N ASN A 241 -24.48 8.78 -4.56
CA ASN A 241 -23.63 9.35 -5.61
C ASN A 241 -24.19 10.69 -6.11
N SER A 242 -25.52 10.81 -6.28
CA SER A 242 -26.15 12.08 -6.65
C SER A 242 -25.98 13.16 -5.57
N ASN A 243 -26.05 12.77 -4.29
CA ASN A 243 -25.84 13.70 -3.17
C ASN A 243 -24.37 14.14 -3.10
N LEU A 244 -23.42 13.21 -3.26
CA LEU A 244 -21.99 13.54 -3.37
C LEU A 244 -21.72 14.53 -4.51
N GLN A 245 -22.29 14.30 -5.69
CA GLN A 245 -22.11 15.22 -6.83
C GLN A 245 -22.66 16.61 -6.50
N ARG A 246 -23.88 16.68 -5.97
CA ARG A 246 -24.52 17.93 -5.57
C ARG A 246 -23.64 18.72 -4.59
N GLU A 247 -23.10 18.07 -3.57
CA GLU A 247 -22.27 18.75 -2.57
C GLU A 247 -20.90 19.18 -3.13
N LEU A 248 -20.32 18.40 -4.05
CA LEU A 248 -19.11 18.81 -4.78
C LEU A 248 -19.38 20.03 -5.69
N ASP A 249 -20.55 20.08 -6.33
CA ASP A 249 -20.96 21.22 -7.15
C ASP A 249 -21.24 22.46 -6.28
N ASN A 250 -21.83 22.29 -5.10
CA ASN A 250 -22.01 23.35 -4.12
C ASN A 250 -20.66 23.90 -3.63
N ALA A 251 -19.70 23.02 -3.32
CA ALA A 251 -18.34 23.44 -2.95
C ALA A 251 -17.69 24.29 -4.06
N LYS A 252 -17.86 23.91 -5.33
CA LYS A 252 -17.41 24.70 -6.48
C LYS A 252 -18.10 26.08 -6.55
N LYS A 253 -19.43 26.12 -6.43
CA LYS A 253 -20.21 27.37 -6.45
C LYS A 253 -19.77 28.34 -5.35
N ASN A 254 -19.47 27.82 -4.17
CA ASN A 254 -19.00 28.60 -3.03
C ASN A 254 -17.49 28.91 -3.06
N SER A 255 -16.80 28.58 -4.17
CA SER A 255 -15.36 28.78 -4.33
C SER A 255 -14.52 28.11 -3.22
N CYS A 256 -15.00 26.99 -2.68
CA CYS A 256 -14.25 26.17 -1.75
C CYS A 256 -13.15 25.42 -2.51
N ASN A 257 -11.93 25.45 -1.97
CA ASN A 257 -10.76 24.81 -2.58
C ASN A 257 -10.30 23.56 -1.82
N ILE A 258 -10.99 23.19 -0.73
CA ILE A 258 -10.91 21.86 -0.12
C ILE A 258 -12.28 21.36 0.35
N VAL A 259 -12.54 20.06 0.19
CA VAL A 259 -13.75 19.39 0.70
C VAL A 259 -13.37 18.36 1.77
N CYS A 260 -13.99 18.46 2.95
CA CYS A 260 -13.81 17.53 4.05
C CYS A 260 -15.03 16.61 4.17
N LEU A 261 -14.84 15.31 3.90
CA LEU A 261 -15.86 14.29 4.13
C LEU A 261 -15.70 13.67 5.52
N VAL A 262 -16.72 13.76 6.36
CA VAL A 262 -16.77 13.12 7.68
C VAL A 262 -17.68 11.90 7.61
N LEU A 263 -17.14 10.73 7.95
CA LEU A 263 -17.87 9.47 8.01
C LEU A 263 -18.02 9.02 9.46
N SER A 264 -19.15 8.41 9.79
CA SER A 264 -19.39 7.81 11.12
C SER A 264 -18.41 6.67 11.43
N LYS A 265 -18.04 5.89 10.41
CA LYS A 265 -17.10 4.78 10.48
C LYS A 265 -16.35 4.61 9.17
N LYS A 266 -15.27 3.83 9.19
CA LYS A 266 -14.51 3.48 7.99
C LYS A 266 -15.41 2.78 6.95
N ASN A 267 -15.74 3.49 5.88
CA ASN A 267 -16.46 2.95 4.73
C ASN A 267 -15.63 3.13 3.46
N THR A 268 -15.05 2.03 2.95
CA THR A 268 -14.09 2.11 1.84
C THR A 268 -14.79 2.36 0.50
N ASP A 269 -16.03 1.93 0.33
CA ASP A 269 -16.78 2.13 -0.91
C ASP A 269 -17.19 3.60 -1.06
N VAL A 270 -17.74 4.21 0.00
CA VAL A 270 -18.07 5.66 0.02
C VAL A 270 -16.81 6.51 -0.17
N TYR A 271 -15.72 6.15 0.53
CA TYR A 271 -14.44 6.85 0.36
C TYR A 271 -13.93 6.78 -1.09
N SER A 272 -14.04 5.62 -1.74
CA SER A 272 -13.53 5.43 -3.10
C SER A 272 -14.36 6.20 -4.12
N GLU A 273 -15.67 6.22 -3.96
CA GLU A 273 -16.57 7.01 -4.81
C GLU A 273 -16.32 8.51 -4.63
N PHE A 274 -16.28 9.00 -3.39
CA PHE A 274 -15.97 10.40 -3.09
C PHE A 274 -14.64 10.85 -3.70
N LYS A 275 -13.58 10.05 -3.55
CA LYS A 275 -12.28 10.35 -4.15
C LYS A 275 -12.32 10.31 -5.68
N SER A 276 -12.99 9.32 -6.27
CA SER A 276 -13.16 9.23 -7.72
C SER A 276 -13.87 10.47 -8.27
N MET A 277 -14.98 10.89 -7.68
CA MET A 277 -15.72 12.07 -8.14
C MET A 277 -14.93 13.35 -7.91
N ALA A 278 -14.39 13.55 -6.70
CA ALA A 278 -13.70 14.77 -6.35
C ALA A 278 -12.39 14.97 -7.11
N ASP A 279 -11.58 13.91 -7.24
CA ASP A 279 -10.27 14.02 -7.88
C ASP A 279 -10.38 14.03 -9.42
N ARG A 280 -11.37 13.33 -9.99
CA ARG A 280 -11.41 13.04 -11.43
C ARG A 280 -12.44 13.84 -12.21
N THR A 281 -13.54 14.21 -11.56
CA THR A 281 -14.62 15.00 -12.19
C THR A 281 -14.60 16.43 -11.69
N THR A 282 -14.44 16.62 -10.38
CA THR A 282 -14.53 17.96 -9.77
C THR A 282 -13.20 18.70 -9.82
N GLY A 283 -12.08 18.01 -9.60
CA GLY A 283 -10.75 18.61 -9.54
C GLY A 283 -10.54 19.49 -8.30
N VAL A 284 -11.00 19.03 -7.13
CA VAL A 284 -10.89 19.75 -5.85
C VAL A 284 -10.10 18.93 -4.83
N HIS A 285 -9.32 19.59 -3.98
CA HIS A 285 -8.62 18.90 -2.91
C HIS A 285 -9.61 18.33 -1.89
N THR A 286 -9.26 17.16 -1.32
CA THR A 286 -10.14 16.50 -0.37
C THR A 286 -9.41 15.88 0.82
N VAL A 287 -10.06 15.95 1.99
CA VAL A 287 -9.71 15.22 3.22
C VAL A 287 -10.91 14.37 3.62
N CYS A 288 -10.65 13.20 4.21
CA CYS A 288 -11.70 12.35 4.75
C CYS A 288 -11.36 11.97 6.19
N LEU A 289 -12.33 12.12 7.09
CA LEU A 289 -12.25 11.88 8.52
C LEU A 289 -13.24 10.78 8.91
N CYS A 290 -12.96 10.07 10.00
CA CYS A 290 -13.89 9.10 10.58
C CYS A 290 -14.16 9.43 12.05
N GLU A 291 -15.43 9.59 12.44
CA GLU A 291 -15.88 9.98 13.77
C GLU A 291 -15.37 9.06 14.90
N ASP A 292 -15.22 7.77 14.61
CA ASP A 292 -14.67 6.77 15.53
C ASP A 292 -13.27 7.13 16.07
N ARG A 293 -12.55 8.00 15.33
CA ARG A 293 -11.25 8.58 15.73
C ARG A 293 -11.34 10.01 16.28
N LEU A 294 -12.49 10.68 16.15
CA LEU A 294 -12.65 12.08 16.52
C LEU A 294 -13.05 12.25 18.00
N LEU A 295 -13.83 11.31 18.58
CA LEU A 295 -14.66 11.64 19.76
C LEU A 295 -14.90 10.48 20.74
N LYS A 296 -13.85 9.81 21.25
CA LYS A 296 -14.10 8.79 22.28
C LYS A 296 -14.50 9.34 23.66
N PHE A 297 -14.03 10.50 24.12
CA PHE A 297 -14.39 11.06 25.43
C PHE A 297 -14.17 12.58 25.43
N GLY A 298 -15.07 13.39 26.01
CA GLY A 298 -15.20 14.86 25.87
C GLY A 298 -14.01 15.78 26.22
N GLU A 299 -12.80 15.24 26.39
CA GLU A 299 -11.53 15.96 26.53
C GLU A 299 -10.67 15.79 25.27
N VAL A 300 -10.02 16.87 24.84
CA VAL A 300 -9.03 16.83 23.74
C VAL A 300 -7.78 16.13 24.26
N LYS A 301 -7.75 14.80 24.18
CA LYS A 301 -6.57 14.00 24.53
C LYS A 301 -5.43 14.26 23.55
N LYS A 302 -4.19 14.04 23.99
CA LYS A 302 -2.96 14.18 23.17
C LYS A 302 -3.07 13.48 21.81
N ASP A 303 -3.66 12.29 21.77
CA ASP A 303 -3.85 11.50 20.54
C ASP A 303 -4.70 12.22 19.48
N VAL A 304 -5.69 13.02 19.91
CA VAL A 304 -6.55 13.82 19.02
C VAL A 304 -5.73 14.96 18.40
N MET A 305 -4.86 15.60 19.18
CA MET A 305 -3.97 16.65 18.64
C MET A 305 -2.93 16.09 17.68
N GLU A 306 -2.38 14.89 17.95
CA GLU A 306 -1.52 14.19 16.99
C GLU A 306 -2.28 13.86 15.69
N HIS A 307 -3.54 13.44 15.79
CA HIS A 307 -4.38 13.19 14.62
C HIS A 307 -4.65 14.48 13.81
N ILE A 308 -5.01 15.57 14.48
CA ILE A 308 -5.22 16.89 13.89
C ILE A 308 -3.95 17.39 13.19
N ALA A 309 -2.79 17.26 13.82
CA ALA A 309 -1.50 17.63 13.24
C ALA A 309 -1.21 16.83 11.95
N ASN A 310 -1.50 15.53 11.94
CA ASN A 310 -1.38 14.69 10.75
C ASN A 310 -2.34 15.11 9.62
N ILE A 311 -3.52 15.64 9.94
CA ILE A 311 -4.45 16.18 8.95
C ILE A 311 -3.92 17.51 8.40
N ALA A 312 -3.48 18.42 9.26
CA ALA A 312 -2.90 19.70 8.84
C ALA A 312 -1.69 19.50 7.93
N MET A 313 -0.83 18.52 8.23
CA MET A 313 0.27 18.12 7.36
C MET A 313 -0.23 17.73 5.96
N LYS A 314 -1.26 16.89 5.85
CA LYS A 314 -1.83 16.49 4.55
C LYS A 314 -2.43 17.67 3.79
N VAL A 315 -3.11 18.58 4.50
CA VAL A 315 -3.70 19.78 3.88
C VAL A 315 -2.60 20.66 3.28
N ASN A 316 -1.54 20.94 4.03
CA ASN A 316 -0.44 21.77 3.53
C ASN A 316 0.18 21.21 2.24
N LEU A 317 0.35 19.87 2.15
CA LEU A 317 0.89 19.22 0.95
C LEU A 317 -0.01 19.34 -0.27
N LYS A 318 -1.33 19.25 -0.09
CA LYS A 318 -2.30 19.38 -1.18
C LYS A 318 -2.18 20.76 -1.84
N PHE A 319 -1.97 21.79 -1.03
CA PHE A 319 -1.77 23.17 -1.51
C PHE A 319 -0.32 23.51 -1.90
N GLY A 320 0.56 22.51 -2.05
CA GLY A 320 1.94 22.73 -2.52
C GLY A 320 2.93 23.20 -1.45
N GLY A 321 2.55 23.18 -0.18
CA GLY A 321 3.45 23.41 0.93
C GLY A 321 4.41 22.24 1.19
N THR A 322 5.33 22.45 2.13
CA THR A 322 6.30 21.46 2.62
C THR A 322 6.31 21.52 4.14
N ASN A 323 6.06 20.39 4.79
CA ASN A 323 5.88 20.37 6.25
C ASN A 323 7.22 20.51 6.98
N HIS A 324 8.24 19.79 6.53
CA HIS A 324 9.58 19.79 7.09
C HIS A 324 10.61 19.43 6.02
N SER A 325 11.87 19.78 6.28
CA SER A 325 13.04 19.31 5.52
C SER A 325 14.00 18.59 6.47
N VAL A 326 15.09 18.05 5.94
CA VAL A 326 16.12 17.32 6.69
C VAL A 326 17.44 18.07 6.54
N ALA A 327 18.19 18.24 7.63
CA ALA A 327 19.50 18.88 7.59
C ALA A 327 20.42 18.20 6.56
N ASP A 328 21.28 18.99 5.92
CA ASP A 328 22.28 18.60 4.92
C ASP A 328 21.75 17.90 3.66
N ILE A 329 20.45 17.65 3.52
CA ILE A 329 19.94 16.87 2.39
C ILE A 329 20.14 17.60 1.04
N SER A 330 20.03 18.93 1.04
CA SER A 330 20.23 19.76 -0.13
C SER A 330 21.66 19.70 -0.67
N SER A 331 22.65 19.41 0.19
CA SER A 331 24.04 19.24 -0.25
C SER A 331 24.21 18.05 -1.19
N PHE A 332 23.40 17.00 -1.03
CA PHE A 332 23.38 15.82 -1.89
C PHE A 332 22.48 15.98 -3.11
N LEU A 333 21.39 16.77 -2.98
CA LEU A 333 20.32 16.85 -3.96
C LEU A 333 20.35 18.12 -4.81
N LYS A 334 21.39 18.93 -4.69
CA LYS A 334 21.59 20.10 -5.54
C LYS A 334 21.54 19.71 -7.02
N ASP A 335 20.78 20.47 -7.80
CA ASP A 335 20.56 20.25 -9.23
C ASP A 335 20.10 18.82 -9.59
N THR A 336 19.48 18.11 -8.64
CA THR A 336 19.12 16.70 -8.76
C THR A 336 17.60 16.52 -8.77
N LEU A 337 17.10 15.88 -9.82
CA LEU A 337 15.72 15.38 -9.87
C LEU A 337 15.67 14.01 -9.20
N VAL A 338 15.04 13.94 -8.03
CA VAL A 338 14.80 12.66 -7.35
C VAL A 338 13.54 12.04 -7.93
N LEU A 339 13.62 10.82 -8.43
CA LEU A 339 12.51 10.07 -9.00
C LEU A 339 12.18 8.87 -8.13
N GLY A 340 10.89 8.56 -8.04
CA GLY A 340 10.37 7.35 -7.42
C GLY A 340 9.40 6.66 -8.35
N ALA A 341 9.43 5.34 -8.44
CA ALA A 341 8.46 4.61 -9.26
C ALA A 341 8.03 3.27 -8.66
N ASP A 342 6.79 2.90 -8.94
CA ASP A 342 6.15 1.66 -8.50
C ASP A 342 5.13 1.20 -9.55
N VAL A 343 4.88 -0.11 -9.58
CA VAL A 343 3.82 -0.73 -10.39
C VAL A 343 2.97 -1.63 -9.49
N THR A 344 1.65 -1.42 -9.54
CA THR A 344 0.70 -2.25 -8.79
C THR A 344 -0.13 -3.12 -9.72
N HIS A 345 -0.21 -4.41 -9.38
CA HIS A 345 -0.93 -5.42 -10.15
C HIS A 345 -2.31 -5.75 -9.55
N PRO A 346 -3.26 -6.18 -10.40
CA PRO A 346 -4.48 -6.85 -9.93
C PRO A 346 -4.15 -8.16 -9.19
N THR A 347 -4.82 -8.36 -8.06
CA THR A 347 -4.67 -9.55 -7.21
C THR A 347 -5.62 -10.67 -7.63
N GLY A 348 -5.52 -11.86 -7.03
CA GLY A 348 -6.39 -13.00 -7.37
C GLY A 348 -7.90 -12.76 -7.22
N GLY A 349 -8.32 -11.75 -6.45
CA GLY A 349 -9.72 -11.32 -6.32
C GLY A 349 -10.19 -10.30 -7.35
N SER A 350 -9.33 -9.88 -8.28
CA SER A 350 -9.65 -8.86 -9.28
C SER A 350 -10.33 -9.46 -10.53
N ALA A 351 -11.15 -8.67 -11.21
CA ALA A 351 -11.75 -9.06 -12.48
C ALA A 351 -10.64 -9.34 -13.51
N ASN A 352 -10.75 -10.46 -14.21
CA ASN A 352 -9.78 -10.81 -15.25
C ASN A 352 -9.77 -9.74 -16.35
N GLY A 353 -8.60 -9.35 -16.84
CA GLY A 353 -8.43 -8.23 -17.78
C GLY A 353 -8.21 -6.85 -17.13
N THR A 354 -8.31 -6.73 -15.80
CA THR A 354 -7.97 -5.46 -15.12
C THR A 354 -6.50 -5.09 -15.37
N PRO A 355 -6.19 -3.86 -15.82
CA PRO A 355 -4.81 -3.44 -16.10
C PRO A 355 -4.00 -3.21 -14.81
N SER A 356 -2.68 -3.24 -14.94
CA SER A 356 -1.76 -2.77 -13.88
C SER A 356 -1.62 -1.25 -13.95
N VAL A 357 -1.28 -0.62 -12.83
CA VAL A 357 -1.11 0.83 -12.72
C VAL A 357 0.35 1.13 -12.40
N ALA A 358 0.99 1.97 -13.21
CA ALA A 358 2.32 2.52 -12.93
C ALA A 358 2.20 3.96 -12.43
N ALA A 359 3.04 4.31 -11.46
CA ALA A 359 3.20 5.67 -10.99
C ALA A 359 4.68 6.06 -11.01
N VAL A 360 4.94 7.29 -11.44
CA VAL A 360 6.26 7.94 -11.33
C VAL A 360 6.07 9.26 -10.60
N VAL A 361 6.83 9.46 -9.55
CA VAL A 361 6.91 10.72 -8.81
C VAL A 361 8.27 11.38 -9.00
N GLY A 362 8.31 12.71 -8.95
CA GLY A 362 9.53 13.50 -9.07
C GLY A 362 9.58 14.64 -8.08
N SER A 363 10.73 14.86 -7.45
CA SER A 363 10.95 16.03 -6.59
C SER A 363 10.89 17.31 -7.42
N VAL A 364 10.57 18.42 -6.75
CA VAL A 364 10.56 19.75 -7.39
C VAL A 364 11.64 20.67 -6.83
N ASP A 365 12.36 20.23 -5.81
CA ASP A 365 13.40 21.00 -5.13
C ASP A 365 14.49 20.09 -4.55
N GLU A 366 15.51 20.72 -3.98
CA GLU A 366 16.64 20.07 -3.31
C GLU A 366 16.32 19.55 -1.90
N ASN A 367 15.09 19.74 -1.39
CA ASN A 367 14.67 19.20 -0.08
C ASN A 367 14.21 17.74 -0.17
N GLY A 368 13.85 17.27 -1.37
CA GLY A 368 13.48 15.87 -1.62
C GLY A 368 12.18 15.40 -0.93
N GLY A 369 11.42 16.32 -0.31
CA GLY A 369 10.18 16.01 0.41
C GLY A 369 8.92 16.22 -0.42
N ARG A 370 8.86 17.27 -1.24
CA ARG A 370 7.72 17.58 -2.12
C ARG A 370 7.93 16.88 -3.46
N MET A 371 7.06 15.91 -3.76
CA MET A 371 7.14 15.11 -4.98
C MET A 371 5.81 15.07 -5.71
N LEU A 372 5.83 15.46 -6.98
CA LEU A 372 4.67 15.49 -7.85
C LEU A 372 4.62 14.22 -8.69
N GLY A 373 3.45 13.82 -9.18
CA GLY A 373 3.24 12.49 -9.73
C GLY A 373 2.59 12.47 -11.12
N SER A 374 2.90 11.42 -11.87
CA SER A 374 2.22 11.00 -13.10
C SER A 374 1.83 9.52 -12.96
N MET A 375 0.71 9.11 -13.56
CA MET A 375 0.16 7.76 -13.43
C MET A 375 -0.42 7.25 -14.76
N ARG A 376 -0.12 6.00 -15.10
CA ARG A 376 -0.55 5.38 -16.37
C ARG A 376 -1.06 3.97 -16.18
N LEU A 377 -1.98 3.55 -17.07
CA LEU A 377 -2.35 2.15 -17.21
C LEU A 377 -1.32 1.42 -18.05
N GLN A 378 -0.85 0.28 -17.57
CA GLN A 378 0.02 -0.59 -18.34
C GLN A 378 -0.71 -1.19 -19.55
N HIS A 379 -0.01 -1.34 -20.67
CA HIS A 379 -0.51 -1.91 -21.92
C HIS A 379 -0.75 -3.41 -21.81
N LYS A 380 0.21 -4.08 -21.17
CA LYS A 380 0.21 -5.53 -20.93
C LYS A 380 -0.21 -5.84 -19.49
N PRO A 381 -1.03 -6.88 -19.28
CA PRO A 381 -1.40 -7.31 -17.93
C PRO A 381 -0.16 -7.81 -17.19
N ARG A 382 -0.03 -7.40 -15.92
CA ARG A 382 1.09 -7.79 -15.04
C ARG A 382 2.49 -7.51 -15.63
N ASN A 383 2.60 -6.49 -16.48
CA ASN A 383 3.90 -5.98 -16.89
C ASN A 383 4.48 -5.15 -15.75
N GLU A 384 5.63 -5.56 -15.24
CA GLU A 384 6.32 -4.85 -14.19
C GLU A 384 7.05 -3.63 -14.76
N MET A 385 7.53 -3.66 -16.02
CA MET A 385 8.24 -2.53 -16.61
C MET A 385 7.28 -1.39 -16.94
N ILE A 386 7.74 -0.16 -16.78
CA ILE A 386 6.90 1.03 -16.98
C ILE A 386 6.82 1.39 -18.47
N ASP A 387 5.67 1.12 -19.10
CA ASP A 387 5.46 1.32 -20.54
C ASP A 387 5.63 2.78 -20.98
N GLU A 388 5.14 3.75 -20.19
CA GLU A 388 5.14 5.18 -20.51
C GLU A 388 6.16 5.99 -19.68
N MET A 389 7.30 5.38 -19.34
CA MET A 389 8.32 6.01 -18.49
C MET A 389 8.81 7.35 -19.05
N GLU A 390 9.11 7.42 -20.35
CA GLU A 390 9.60 8.65 -21.00
C GLU A 390 8.62 9.81 -20.81
N SER A 391 7.33 9.58 -21.08
CA SER A 391 6.28 10.59 -20.98
C SER A 391 6.13 11.12 -19.55
N MET A 392 6.02 10.21 -18.58
CA MET A 392 5.89 10.58 -17.17
C MET A 392 7.12 11.33 -16.63
N VAL A 393 8.33 10.95 -17.07
CA VAL A 393 9.55 11.65 -16.68
C VAL A 393 9.60 13.05 -17.29
N LYS A 394 9.12 13.26 -18.52
CA LYS A 394 9.01 14.61 -19.10
C LYS A 394 8.14 15.51 -18.24
N ASP A 395 7.01 15.03 -17.74
CA ASP A 395 6.16 15.82 -16.82
C ASP A 395 6.96 16.27 -15.58
N ARG A 396 7.75 15.36 -15.00
CA ARG A 396 8.56 15.65 -13.81
C ARG A 396 9.70 16.62 -14.10
N ILE A 397 10.36 16.52 -15.26
CA ILE A 397 11.41 17.47 -15.68
C ILE A 397 10.82 18.89 -15.82
N HIS A 398 9.66 19.04 -16.46
CA HIS A 398 9.00 20.34 -16.61
C HIS A 398 8.57 20.92 -15.25
N ALA A 399 8.04 20.08 -14.37
CA ALA A 399 7.66 20.49 -13.02
C ALA A 399 8.88 20.96 -12.20
N TRP A 400 10.01 20.26 -12.30
CA TRP A 400 11.27 20.69 -11.67
C TRP A 400 11.74 22.02 -12.25
N LYS A 401 11.77 22.18 -13.58
CA LYS A 401 12.17 23.43 -14.23
C LYS A 401 11.34 24.63 -13.77
N LYS A 402 10.02 24.45 -13.62
CA LYS A 402 9.09 25.49 -13.18
C LYS A 402 9.42 26.01 -11.77
N GLU A 403 9.87 25.15 -10.88
CA GLU A 403 10.16 25.49 -9.48
C GLU A 403 11.64 25.88 -9.24
N ASN A 404 12.50 25.76 -10.26
CA ASN A 404 13.94 26.06 -10.18
C ASN A 404 14.37 27.13 -11.20
N ASP A 405 13.59 28.22 -11.30
CA ASP A 405 13.89 29.40 -12.13
C ASP A 405 14.21 29.10 -13.60
N GLY A 406 13.54 28.10 -14.17
CA GLY A 406 13.74 27.73 -15.57
C GLY A 406 15.00 26.90 -15.84
N LYS A 407 15.78 26.54 -14.82
CA LYS A 407 16.94 25.64 -14.96
C LYS A 407 16.50 24.21 -15.20
N TRP A 408 17.36 23.41 -15.82
CA TRP A 408 17.16 21.97 -15.98
C TRP A 408 17.95 21.19 -14.93
N PRO A 409 17.41 20.07 -14.41
CA PRO A 409 18.17 19.24 -13.48
C PRO A 409 19.34 18.59 -14.23
N GLN A 410 20.50 18.53 -13.57
CA GLN A 410 21.73 17.96 -14.14
C GLN A 410 21.91 16.48 -13.76
N ASN A 411 21.31 16.09 -12.63
CA ASN A 411 21.42 14.74 -12.09
C ASN A 411 20.04 14.12 -11.88
N VAL A 412 19.98 12.80 -11.89
CA VAL A 412 18.79 12.02 -11.55
C VAL A 412 19.14 10.98 -10.50
N LEU A 413 18.42 11.00 -9.38
CA LEU A 413 18.46 9.94 -8.38
C LEU A 413 17.16 9.15 -8.46
N TYR A 414 17.21 7.94 -9.00
CA TYR A 414 16.02 7.13 -9.28
C TYR A 414 15.88 5.96 -8.30
N TYR A 415 14.79 5.95 -7.51
CA TYR A 415 14.41 4.82 -6.66
C TYR A 415 13.25 4.04 -7.27
N ARG A 416 13.44 2.73 -7.47
CA ARG A 416 12.45 1.83 -8.09
C ARG A 416 12.06 0.70 -7.14
N ASP A 417 10.80 0.66 -6.72
CA ASP A 417 10.21 -0.43 -5.91
C ASP A 417 9.38 -1.37 -6.79
N GLY A 418 9.28 -2.65 -6.44
CA GLY A 418 8.42 -3.62 -7.12
C GLY A 418 9.11 -4.64 -8.03
N VAL A 419 10.42 -4.48 -8.31
CA VAL A 419 11.15 -5.39 -9.21
C VAL A 419 11.99 -6.44 -8.47
N SER A 420 12.04 -7.64 -9.04
CA SER A 420 12.92 -8.73 -8.60
C SER A 420 14.29 -8.65 -9.28
N GLU A 421 15.30 -9.33 -8.71
CA GLU A 421 16.66 -9.40 -9.27
C GLU A 421 16.68 -9.86 -10.75
N SER A 422 15.79 -10.78 -11.12
CA SER A 422 15.67 -11.28 -12.50
C SER A 422 15.32 -10.19 -13.54
N GLN A 423 14.78 -9.06 -13.08
CA GLN A 423 14.31 -7.96 -13.93
C GLN A 423 15.29 -6.79 -13.97
N TYR A 424 16.40 -6.83 -13.22
CA TYR A 424 17.35 -5.71 -13.11
C TYR A 424 17.95 -5.31 -14.46
N SER A 425 18.29 -6.29 -15.30
CA SER A 425 18.77 -6.01 -16.66
C SER A 425 17.72 -5.31 -17.51
N GLU A 426 16.44 -5.62 -17.32
CA GLU A 426 15.36 -5.05 -18.12
C GLU A 426 15.08 -3.61 -17.72
N VAL A 427 15.08 -3.32 -16.42
CA VAL A 427 14.98 -1.93 -15.89
C VAL A 427 16.08 -1.05 -16.49
N ARG A 428 17.32 -1.56 -16.56
CA ARG A 428 18.44 -0.81 -17.16
C ARG A 428 18.22 -0.53 -18.66
N LYS A 429 17.76 -1.52 -19.41
CA LYS A 429 17.55 -1.43 -20.88
C LYS A 429 16.35 -0.57 -21.27
N THR A 430 15.31 -0.55 -20.43
CA THR A 430 14.03 0.10 -20.74
C THR A 430 13.85 1.40 -19.95
N GLU A 431 13.65 1.32 -18.64
CA GLU A 431 13.29 2.47 -17.79
C GLU A 431 14.43 3.50 -17.71
N ILE A 432 15.67 3.09 -17.44
CA ILE A 432 16.81 4.02 -17.34
C ILE A 432 17.11 4.65 -18.70
N LYS A 433 17.00 3.88 -19.78
CA LYS A 433 17.10 4.42 -21.14
C LYS A 433 16.01 5.47 -21.41
N ALA A 434 14.75 5.18 -21.04
CA ALA A 434 13.65 6.11 -21.22
C ALA A 434 13.82 7.41 -20.40
N ILE A 435 14.42 7.35 -19.21
CA ILE A 435 14.82 8.55 -18.46
C ILE A 435 15.80 9.38 -19.30
N ARG A 436 16.87 8.79 -19.83
CA ARG A 436 17.84 9.51 -20.69
C ARG A 436 17.17 10.11 -21.93
N ASP A 437 16.31 9.34 -22.60
CA ASP A 437 15.58 9.78 -23.78
C ASP A 437 14.65 10.98 -23.48
N ALA A 438 14.01 10.99 -22.30
CA ALA A 438 13.19 12.12 -21.85
C ALA A 438 14.02 13.39 -21.70
N PHE A 439 15.19 13.31 -21.05
CA PHE A 439 16.11 14.44 -20.92
C PHE A 439 16.66 14.93 -22.25
N ALA A 440 17.05 14.01 -23.14
CA ALA A 440 17.54 14.36 -24.47
C ALA A 440 16.46 15.10 -25.29
N LYS A 441 15.22 14.63 -25.27
CA LYS A 441 14.12 15.24 -26.05
C LYS A 441 13.56 16.53 -25.45
N THR A 442 13.65 16.72 -24.14
CA THR A 442 13.04 17.88 -23.46
C THR A 442 14.04 18.98 -23.12
N ALA A 443 15.24 18.60 -22.70
CA ALA A 443 16.26 19.53 -22.22
C ALA A 443 17.54 19.52 -23.06
N ASN A 444 17.62 18.66 -24.09
CA ASN A 444 18.80 18.46 -24.94
C ASN A 444 20.08 18.23 -24.12
N LEU A 445 19.97 17.44 -23.04
CA LEU A 445 21.06 17.15 -22.12
C LEU A 445 21.13 15.66 -21.78
N THR A 446 22.30 15.20 -21.36
CA THR A 446 22.51 13.84 -20.86
C THR A 446 22.72 13.92 -19.34
N PRO A 447 21.77 13.45 -18.51
CA PRO A 447 21.89 13.57 -17.06
C PRO A 447 22.83 12.49 -16.49
N ARG A 448 23.46 12.80 -15.36
CA ARG A 448 24.11 11.77 -14.54
C ARG A 448 23.05 11.03 -13.73
N ILE A 449 22.89 9.72 -13.95
CA ILE A 449 21.83 8.93 -13.32
C ILE A 449 22.43 7.98 -12.29
N THR A 450 22.01 8.09 -11.03
CA THR A 450 22.16 7.01 -10.04
C THR A 450 20.81 6.34 -9.85
N ALA A 451 20.73 5.03 -10.13
CA ALA A 451 19.51 4.24 -10.07
C ALA A 451 19.62 3.15 -9.00
N VAL A 452 18.65 3.10 -8.10
CA VAL A 452 18.63 2.22 -6.92
C VAL A 452 17.31 1.45 -6.89
N ILE A 453 17.39 0.13 -6.92
CA ILE A 453 16.23 -0.72 -6.65
C ILE A 453 16.00 -0.77 -5.14
N VAL A 454 14.73 -0.67 -4.74
CA VAL A 454 14.27 -0.84 -3.37
C VAL A 454 13.43 -2.10 -3.29
N ALA A 455 13.90 -3.11 -2.57
CA ALA A 455 13.09 -4.28 -2.26
C ALA A 455 12.61 -4.20 -0.81
N LYS A 456 11.33 -3.84 -0.61
CA LYS A 456 10.68 -3.79 0.72
C LYS A 456 10.05 -5.13 1.15
N ARG A 457 10.07 -6.15 0.30
CA ARG A 457 9.47 -7.48 0.55
C ARG A 457 10.46 -8.59 0.23
N HIS A 458 11.11 -9.13 1.25
CA HIS A 458 12.04 -10.27 1.14
C HIS A 458 12.06 -11.13 2.42
N GLY A 459 12.82 -12.22 2.38
CA GLY A 459 13.00 -13.17 3.49
C GLY A 459 13.92 -12.65 4.61
N THR A 460 14.92 -11.83 4.28
CA THR A 460 15.95 -11.36 5.23
C THR A 460 15.36 -10.61 6.44
N ARG A 461 15.82 -10.95 7.64
CA ARG A 461 15.53 -10.28 8.91
C ARG A 461 16.83 -10.15 9.71
N PHE A 462 16.93 -9.08 10.49
CA PHE A 462 18.04 -8.88 11.42
C PHE A 462 17.50 -8.89 12.86
N TYR A 463 18.30 -9.48 13.74
CA TYR A 463 17.99 -9.63 15.16
C TYR A 463 19.14 -9.01 15.96
N PRO A 464 18.86 -8.12 16.94
CA PRO A 464 19.91 -7.54 17.77
C PRO A 464 20.68 -8.62 18.54
N THR A 465 21.99 -8.48 18.63
CA THR A 465 22.86 -9.38 19.42
C THR A 465 23.13 -8.84 20.83
N SER A 466 22.77 -7.57 21.10
CA SER A 466 22.96 -6.90 22.38
C SER A 466 21.80 -5.96 22.72
N GLU A 467 21.51 -5.78 24.00
CA GLU A 467 20.50 -4.86 24.53
C GLU A 467 20.76 -3.39 24.17
N LYS A 468 22.01 -3.01 23.85
CA LYS A 468 22.35 -1.65 23.42
C LYS A 468 21.93 -1.35 21.97
N ASP A 469 21.74 -2.39 21.16
CA ASP A 469 21.47 -2.30 19.71
C ASP A 469 19.99 -2.50 19.39
N LEU A 470 19.11 -2.51 20.42
CA LEU A 470 17.68 -2.70 20.27
C LEU A 470 16.83 -1.54 20.82
N VAL A 471 15.65 -1.37 20.24
CA VAL A 471 14.61 -0.51 20.77
C VAL A 471 13.88 -1.26 21.88
N ARG A 472 13.99 -0.77 23.13
CA ARG A 472 13.47 -1.47 24.32
C ARG A 472 11.98 -1.85 24.25
N SER A 473 11.16 -1.03 23.61
CA SER A 473 9.71 -1.24 23.58
C SER A 473 9.25 -2.40 22.70
N ASN A 474 10.01 -2.74 21.65
CA ASN A 474 9.60 -3.75 20.66
C ASN A 474 10.70 -4.77 20.31
N ARG A 475 11.90 -4.62 20.87
CA ARG A 475 13.07 -5.49 20.70
C ARG A 475 13.66 -5.55 19.29
N ASN A 476 13.23 -4.68 18.38
CA ASN A 476 13.81 -4.57 17.03
C ASN A 476 15.18 -3.88 17.07
N CYS A 477 15.97 -4.06 16.00
CA CYS A 477 17.18 -3.28 15.80
C CYS A 477 16.89 -1.77 15.86
N LEU A 478 17.88 -0.98 16.27
CA LEU A 478 17.74 0.49 16.26
C LEU A 478 17.49 1.01 14.83
N PRO A 479 16.62 2.02 14.66
CA PRO A 479 16.52 2.75 13.40
C PRO A 479 17.88 3.33 13.00
N GLY A 480 18.25 3.17 11.74
CA GLY A 480 19.59 3.48 11.22
C GLY A 480 20.52 2.27 11.17
N THR A 481 20.07 1.06 11.57
CA THR A 481 20.85 -0.17 11.39
C THR A 481 21.09 -0.43 9.90
N LEU A 482 22.35 -0.36 9.50
CA LEU A 482 22.86 -0.61 8.16
C LEU A 482 23.67 -1.90 8.15
N VAL A 483 23.42 -2.76 7.17
CA VAL A 483 24.18 -3.99 6.90
C VAL A 483 24.70 -3.92 5.47
N GLU A 484 26.02 -3.91 5.33
CA GLU A 484 26.73 -3.70 4.06
C GLU A 484 27.72 -4.83 3.72
N SER A 485 27.80 -5.86 4.56
CA SER A 485 28.65 -7.05 4.32
C SER A 485 28.08 -8.31 4.97
N GLY A 486 28.63 -9.46 4.61
CA GLY A 486 28.26 -10.78 5.13
C GLY A 486 27.05 -11.42 4.43
N VAL A 487 26.00 -10.62 4.16
CA VAL A 487 24.76 -11.07 3.49
C VAL A 487 24.40 -10.26 2.24
N THR A 488 25.25 -9.30 1.86
CA THR A 488 25.16 -8.51 0.63
C THR A 488 25.94 -9.18 -0.50
N SER A 489 25.79 -8.67 -1.72
CA SER A 489 26.52 -9.16 -2.87
C SER A 489 28.03 -8.92 -2.74
N PRO A 490 28.87 -9.91 -3.08
CA PRO A 490 30.32 -9.69 -3.16
C PRO A 490 30.74 -8.90 -4.41
N TYR A 491 29.86 -8.73 -5.40
CA TYR A 491 30.20 -8.14 -6.69
C TYR A 491 29.48 -6.82 -6.97
N TYR A 492 28.34 -6.60 -6.33
CA TYR A 492 27.48 -5.45 -6.59
C TYR A 492 27.41 -4.54 -5.39
N PHE A 493 27.10 -3.27 -5.63
CA PHE A 493 26.86 -2.33 -4.56
C PHE A 493 25.42 -2.46 -4.09
N ASP A 494 25.23 -3.17 -2.98
CA ASP A 494 23.95 -3.30 -2.29
C ASP A 494 24.11 -3.22 -0.77
N PHE A 495 23.02 -2.86 -0.09
CA PHE A 495 22.98 -2.75 1.36
C PHE A 495 21.56 -2.93 1.89
N TYR A 496 21.45 -3.39 3.13
CA TYR A 496 20.19 -3.37 3.86
C TYR A 496 20.16 -2.23 4.86
N LEU A 497 19.04 -1.52 4.94
CA LEU A 497 18.85 -0.42 5.86
C LEU A 497 17.50 -0.53 6.57
N GLN A 498 17.53 -0.60 7.90
CA GLN A 498 16.35 -0.43 8.73
C GLN A 498 16.23 1.04 9.17
N ALA A 499 15.60 1.88 8.35
CA ALA A 499 15.50 3.30 8.63
C ALA A 499 14.43 3.69 9.68
N HIS A 500 13.55 2.75 10.04
CA HIS A 500 12.36 3.00 10.84
C HIS A 500 12.34 2.19 12.13
N ASN A 501 11.44 2.57 13.02
CA ASN A 501 11.09 1.76 14.18
C ASN A 501 9.96 0.77 13.83
N GLY A 502 10.21 -0.53 14.01
CA GLY A 502 9.20 -1.58 13.81
C GLY A 502 8.13 -1.55 14.90
N LEU A 503 7.05 -0.80 14.70
CA LEU A 503 6.01 -0.57 15.72
C LEU A 503 5.46 -1.86 16.34
N GLN A 504 5.33 -2.91 15.53
CA GLN A 504 4.84 -4.22 15.93
C GLN A 504 5.59 -5.31 15.16
N GLY A 505 5.74 -6.47 15.79
CA GLY A 505 6.40 -7.63 15.21
C GLY A 505 7.89 -7.41 14.94
N THR A 506 8.44 -8.21 14.02
CA THR A 506 9.82 -8.11 13.55
C THR A 506 9.90 -7.16 12.36
N ALA A 507 10.68 -6.09 12.50
CA ALA A 507 10.93 -5.11 11.45
C ALA A 507 11.56 -5.78 10.22
N ARG A 508 11.18 -5.31 9.04
CA ARG A 508 11.82 -5.69 7.79
C ARG A 508 12.71 -4.54 7.32
N PRO A 509 14.04 -4.72 7.29
CA PRO A 509 14.94 -3.73 6.66
C PRO A 509 14.62 -3.66 5.17
N ALA A 510 14.81 -2.51 4.53
CA ALA A 510 14.72 -2.43 3.08
C ALA A 510 16.07 -2.81 2.46
N HIS A 511 16.05 -3.57 1.36
CA HIS A 511 17.24 -3.88 0.58
C HIS A 511 17.37 -2.89 -0.57
N TYR A 512 18.54 -2.30 -0.71
CA TYR A 512 18.87 -1.33 -1.74
C TYR A 512 19.96 -1.91 -2.64
N PHE A 513 19.69 -1.98 -3.94
CA PHE A 513 20.64 -2.47 -4.93
C PHE A 513 20.91 -1.38 -5.96
N VAL A 514 22.17 -0.97 -6.10
CA VAL A 514 22.56 0.12 -7.00
C VAL A 514 22.78 -0.43 -8.40
N LEU A 515 21.82 -0.16 -9.30
CA LEU A 515 21.89 -0.57 -10.70
C LEU A 515 22.84 0.29 -11.52
N GLU A 516 22.92 1.57 -11.22
CA GLU A 516 23.80 2.51 -11.91
C GLU A 516 24.21 3.59 -10.93
N ASN A 517 25.48 4.00 -10.93
CA ASN A 517 26.00 5.07 -10.07
C ASN A 517 26.63 6.19 -10.90
N GLY A 518 25.88 6.75 -11.85
CA GLY A 518 26.38 7.79 -12.75
C GLY A 518 26.66 9.14 -12.07
N MET A 519 26.14 9.36 -10.86
CA MET A 519 26.49 10.53 -10.04
C MET A 519 27.79 10.33 -9.23
N ASP A 520 28.38 9.13 -9.28
CA ASP A 520 29.63 8.76 -8.60
C ASP A 520 29.59 8.91 -7.08
N PHE A 521 28.48 8.47 -6.45
CA PHE A 521 28.39 8.49 -5.00
C PHE A 521 29.36 7.49 -4.36
N GLY A 522 30.07 7.92 -3.32
CA GLY A 522 30.70 7.01 -2.37
C GLY A 522 29.65 6.18 -1.62
N ALA A 523 30.00 4.97 -1.21
CA ALA A 523 29.04 4.07 -0.56
C ALA A 523 28.38 4.70 0.67
N ARG A 524 29.18 5.37 1.52
CA ARG A 524 28.70 6.05 2.72
C ARG A 524 27.75 7.21 2.40
N ASP A 525 28.04 7.97 1.35
CA ASP A 525 27.23 9.13 0.97
C ASP A 525 25.87 8.71 0.46
N LEU A 526 25.80 7.67 -0.39
CA LEU A 526 24.53 7.15 -0.86
C LEU A 526 23.71 6.53 0.29
N GLN A 527 24.35 5.78 1.18
CA GLN A 527 23.68 5.20 2.35
C GLN A 527 23.14 6.27 3.31
N ASP A 528 23.92 7.33 3.59
CA ASP A 528 23.48 8.45 4.44
C ASP A 528 22.36 9.24 3.77
N LEU A 529 22.47 9.52 2.48
CA LEU A 529 21.41 10.15 1.69
C LEU A 529 20.12 9.32 1.70
N THR A 530 20.21 8.01 1.43
CA THR A 530 19.06 7.10 1.49
C THR A 530 18.41 7.11 2.88
N PHE A 531 19.21 7.13 3.94
CA PHE A 531 18.70 7.21 5.31
C PHE A 531 18.04 8.56 5.60
N ARG A 532 18.64 9.69 5.23
CA ARG A 532 18.05 11.03 5.38
C ARG A 532 16.75 11.17 4.60
N LEU A 533 16.69 10.62 3.38
CA LEU A 533 15.47 10.56 2.58
C LEU A 533 14.35 9.88 3.38
N CYS A 534 14.58 8.82 4.15
CA CYS A 534 13.55 8.20 5.00
C CYS A 534 12.91 9.13 6.05
N TYR A 535 13.46 10.33 6.27
CA TYR A 535 12.91 11.36 7.14
C TYR A 535 12.26 12.53 6.37
N THR A 536 12.34 12.56 5.03
CA THR A 536 11.62 13.53 4.18
C THR A 536 10.19 13.13 3.87
N TYR A 537 9.67 12.07 4.49
CA TYR A 537 8.27 11.69 4.33
C TYR A 537 7.33 12.71 4.99
N VAL A 538 6.89 13.70 4.23
CA VAL A 538 6.22 14.91 4.73
C VAL A 538 4.81 14.70 5.27
N ARG A 539 4.34 13.46 5.42
CA ARG A 539 2.98 13.13 5.90
C ARG A 539 2.94 12.67 7.37
N ALA A 540 4.09 12.45 8.00
CA ALA A 540 4.18 11.98 9.37
C ALA A 540 5.46 12.46 10.05
N THR A 541 5.47 12.47 11.38
CA THR A 541 6.67 12.78 12.19
C THR A 541 7.42 11.53 12.64
N LEU A 542 7.72 10.67 11.67
CA LEU A 542 8.48 9.45 11.88
C LEU A 542 9.33 9.09 10.65
N GLY A 543 10.46 8.44 10.89
CA GLY A 543 11.27 7.82 9.83
C GLY A 543 10.53 6.63 9.23
N VAL A 544 10.36 6.62 7.91
CA VAL A 544 9.68 5.54 7.18
C VAL A 544 10.63 4.40 6.82
N SER A 545 10.06 3.26 6.44
CA SER A 545 10.80 2.01 6.31
C SER A 545 11.70 1.88 5.10
N TYR A 546 11.49 2.72 4.08
CA TYR A 546 12.26 2.77 2.86
C TYR A 546 12.17 4.16 2.22
N ALA A 547 12.99 4.44 1.21
CA ALA A 547 13.16 5.77 0.65
C ALA A 547 11.81 6.35 0.16
N PRO A 548 11.40 7.56 0.62
CA PRO A 548 10.11 8.15 0.28
C PRO A 548 9.81 8.35 -1.19
N PRO A 549 10.77 8.58 -2.11
CA PRO A 549 10.47 8.58 -3.54
C PRO A 549 9.68 7.35 -3.98
N ALA A 550 10.17 6.15 -3.66
CA ALA A 550 9.45 4.91 -3.96
C ALA A 550 8.13 4.79 -3.16
N TYR A 551 8.12 5.25 -1.91
CA TYR A 551 6.91 5.21 -1.07
C TYR A 551 5.81 6.13 -1.62
N TYR A 552 6.14 7.31 -2.14
CA TYR A 552 5.16 8.20 -2.76
C TYR A 552 4.61 7.62 -4.06
N ALA A 553 5.42 6.91 -4.85
CA ALA A 553 4.93 6.17 -6.01
C ALA A 553 3.92 5.07 -5.60
N ASP A 554 4.23 4.27 -4.58
CA ASP A 554 3.30 3.27 -3.99
C ASP A 554 1.99 3.93 -3.52
N ARG A 555 2.06 5.09 -2.85
CA ARG A 555 0.87 5.86 -2.44
C ARG A 555 0.04 6.36 -3.62
N LEU A 556 0.69 6.80 -4.69
CA LEU A 556 -0.01 7.23 -5.91
C LEU A 556 -0.67 6.04 -6.61
N CYS A 557 0.02 4.89 -6.69
CA CYS A 557 -0.56 3.63 -7.14
C CYS A 557 -1.77 3.20 -6.29
N GLU A 558 -1.71 3.30 -4.96
CA GLU A 558 -2.85 3.06 -4.07
C GLU A 558 -4.05 3.98 -4.40
N ARG A 559 -3.81 5.26 -4.75
CA ARG A 559 -4.87 6.16 -5.23
C ARG A 559 -5.44 5.69 -6.57
N GLY A 560 -4.60 5.27 -7.52
CA GLY A 560 -5.07 4.67 -8.78
C GLY A 560 -5.94 3.41 -8.58
N ARG A 561 -5.58 2.56 -7.61
CA ARG A 561 -6.40 1.40 -7.21
C ARG A 561 -7.76 1.80 -6.64
N THR A 562 -7.84 2.96 -5.98
CA THR A 562 -9.10 3.51 -5.47
C THR A 562 -10.05 3.81 -6.63
N TYR A 563 -9.53 4.35 -7.74
CA TYR A 563 -10.34 4.65 -8.94
C TYR A 563 -10.79 3.40 -9.69
N LEU A 564 -10.02 2.32 -9.64
CA LEU A 564 -10.33 1.04 -10.28
C LEU A 564 -10.93 0.00 -9.33
N ARG A 565 -11.38 0.42 -8.14
CA ARG A 565 -11.79 -0.48 -7.04
C ARG A 565 -12.82 -1.53 -7.47
N ASP A 566 -13.80 -1.12 -8.26
CA ASP A 566 -14.89 -1.99 -8.69
C ASP A 566 -14.40 -3.18 -9.54
N TYR A 567 -13.37 -2.95 -10.34
CA TYR A 567 -12.69 -3.96 -11.15
C TYR A 567 -11.71 -4.78 -10.31
N LEU A 568 -10.97 -4.13 -9.41
CA LEU A 568 -9.98 -4.80 -8.55
C LEU A 568 -10.60 -5.72 -7.50
N ASN A 569 -11.86 -5.52 -7.13
CA ASN A 569 -12.60 -6.36 -6.18
C ASN A 569 -13.66 -7.26 -6.84
N ALA A 570 -13.70 -7.31 -8.16
CA ALA A 570 -14.67 -8.11 -8.94
C ALA A 570 -16.12 -7.96 -8.43
N LYS A 571 -16.58 -6.71 -8.28
CA LYS A 571 -17.96 -6.42 -7.84
C LYS A 571 -19.00 -7.08 -8.76
N PRO A 572 -20.25 -7.30 -8.33
CA PRO A 572 -21.27 -8.01 -9.12
C PRO A 572 -21.38 -7.56 -10.58
N GLN A 573 -21.20 -6.26 -10.84
CA GLN A 573 -21.21 -5.64 -12.18
C GLN A 573 -20.09 -6.11 -13.13
N THR A 574 -19.04 -6.78 -12.65
CA THR A 574 -17.97 -7.36 -13.48
C THR A 574 -18.17 -8.84 -13.76
N LYS A 575 -19.19 -9.48 -13.17
CA LYS A 575 -19.44 -10.92 -13.36
C LYS A 575 -19.96 -11.19 -14.78
N GLY A 576 -19.43 -12.24 -15.41
CA GLY A 576 -19.83 -12.66 -16.76
C GLY A 576 -19.20 -11.87 -17.91
N LYS A 577 -18.43 -10.81 -17.62
CA LYS A 577 -17.72 -10.03 -18.65
C LYS A 577 -16.43 -10.71 -19.08
N THR A 578 -16.09 -10.60 -20.37
CA THR A 578 -14.82 -11.10 -20.90
C THR A 578 -13.65 -10.19 -20.47
N PRO A 579 -12.41 -10.70 -20.44
CA PRO A 579 -11.24 -9.89 -20.08
C PRO A 579 -11.06 -8.63 -20.94
N ASP A 580 -11.38 -8.70 -22.23
CA ASP A 580 -11.25 -7.55 -23.14
C ASP A 580 -12.26 -6.45 -22.83
N VAL A 581 -13.50 -6.81 -22.49
CA VAL A 581 -14.53 -5.85 -22.04
C VAL A 581 -14.09 -5.17 -20.75
N ILE A 582 -13.59 -5.94 -19.77
CA ILE A 582 -13.06 -5.38 -18.52
C ILE A 582 -11.91 -4.40 -18.79
N LYS A 583 -10.97 -4.77 -19.68
CA LYS A 583 -9.84 -3.92 -20.06
C LYS A 583 -10.31 -2.62 -20.71
N GLN A 584 -11.27 -2.69 -21.65
CA GLN A 584 -11.82 -1.53 -22.34
C GLN A 584 -12.58 -0.60 -21.39
N GLU A 585 -13.39 -1.16 -20.49
CA GLU A 585 -14.12 -0.36 -19.50
C GLU A 585 -13.16 0.33 -18.52
N ALA A 586 -12.14 -0.37 -18.02
CA ALA A 586 -11.14 0.22 -17.14
C ALA A 586 -10.38 1.39 -17.83
N ARG A 587 -10.06 1.24 -19.11
CA ARG A 587 -9.43 2.30 -19.92
C ARG A 587 -10.37 3.47 -20.19
N SER A 588 -11.62 3.20 -20.53
CA SER A 588 -12.64 4.23 -20.71
C SER A 588 -12.85 5.00 -19.42
N LEU A 589 -12.97 4.27 -18.29
CA LEU A 589 -13.06 4.89 -16.98
C LEU A 589 -11.85 5.80 -16.78
N TRP A 590 -10.62 5.31 -16.91
CA TRP A 590 -9.39 6.10 -16.76
C TRP A 590 -9.41 7.40 -17.57
N ALA A 591 -9.77 7.31 -18.86
CA ALA A 591 -9.80 8.44 -19.80
C ALA A 591 -10.87 9.49 -19.50
N ARG A 592 -11.96 9.15 -18.78
CA ARG A 592 -13.05 10.11 -18.45
C ARG A 592 -12.61 11.34 -17.67
N ALA A 593 -11.43 11.32 -17.06
CA ALA A 593 -10.88 12.49 -16.39
C ALA A 593 -10.52 13.63 -17.37
N GLY A 594 -10.39 13.33 -18.67
CA GLY A 594 -10.15 14.34 -19.72
C GLY A 594 -8.78 15.03 -19.63
N ASN A 595 -7.86 14.51 -18.82
CA ASN A 595 -6.55 15.11 -18.61
C ASN A 595 -5.66 14.97 -19.84
N SER A 596 -5.13 16.08 -20.34
CA SER A 596 -4.25 16.12 -21.51
C SER A 596 -2.93 15.36 -21.33
N ARG A 597 -2.45 15.16 -20.10
CA ARG A 597 -1.24 14.38 -19.80
C ARG A 597 -1.49 12.86 -19.80
N GLY A 598 -2.74 12.40 -19.80
CA GLY A 598 -3.09 10.98 -19.68
C GLY A 598 -3.20 10.47 -18.24
N ASP A 599 -3.15 11.37 -17.26
CA ASP A 599 -3.43 11.08 -15.86
C ASP A 599 -4.95 10.88 -15.62
N PRO A 600 -5.37 10.04 -14.66
CA PRO A 600 -6.79 9.74 -14.45
C PRO A 600 -7.51 10.74 -13.53
N TRP A 601 -6.97 11.94 -13.32
CA TRP A 601 -7.54 12.99 -12.48
C TRP A 601 -7.69 14.30 -13.26
N HIS A 602 -8.52 15.20 -12.75
CA HIS A 602 -8.80 16.49 -13.38
C HIS A 602 -7.55 17.41 -13.37
N GLU A 603 -7.31 18.18 -14.43
CA GLU A 603 -6.09 18.99 -14.64
C GLU A 603 -5.80 20.00 -13.51
N ASN A 604 -6.83 20.55 -12.84
CA ASN A 604 -6.66 21.37 -11.62
C ASN A 604 -5.82 20.71 -10.51
N LEU A 605 -5.73 19.38 -10.48
CA LEU A 605 -4.95 18.65 -9.50
C LEU A 605 -3.56 18.27 -10.02
N ASP A 606 -3.23 18.58 -11.27
CA ASP A 606 -1.90 18.42 -11.81
C ASP A 606 -0.89 19.20 -10.96
N ASP A 607 0.27 18.59 -10.76
CA ASP A 607 1.37 19.20 -10.03
C ASP A 607 1.03 19.62 -8.58
N THR A 608 0.05 18.95 -7.98
CA THR A 608 -0.28 19.00 -6.54
C THR A 608 -0.09 17.63 -5.91
N MET A 609 0.11 17.51 -4.58
CA MET A 609 0.17 16.19 -3.91
C MET A 609 -1.20 15.72 -3.41
N PHE A 610 -2.25 15.78 -4.26
CA PHE A 610 -3.63 15.49 -3.85
C PHE A 610 -3.85 14.05 -3.33
N TRP A 611 -2.97 13.11 -3.71
CA TRP A 611 -3.01 11.71 -3.30
C TRP A 611 -2.63 11.46 -1.83
N MET A 612 -2.07 12.47 -1.16
CA MET A 612 -1.59 12.39 0.24
C MET A 612 -2.70 12.41 1.30
#